data_AF-A0AAW2WGS1-F1
#
_entry.id   AF-A0AAW2WGS1-F1
#
_cell.length_a   1.000
_cell.length_b   1.000
_cell.length_c   1.000
_cell.angle_alpha   90.00
_cell.angle_beta   90.00
_cell.angle_gamma   90.00
#
_symmetry.space_group_name_H-M   'P 1'
#
loop_
_entity.id
_entity.type
_entity.pdbx_description
1 polymer ?
#
loop_
_entity_poly.entity_id
_entity_poly.type
_entity_poly.pdbx_seq_one_letter_code
_entity_poly.pdbx_strand_id
1 'polypeptide(L)'
;MHGMKSHNCHVFMQKLIPVAFREMLPEHAWSALTEVSLLFQSIYSTTLDVHKLHELENTVAIILCNLEKIFPPGFFDLMEHLIVHLPYEARASGAPKKRWLTRPERHIIEMYILTNYEVVTPYYESYLNELYQHHHSGDPIIDQLVSTGFKD
;
A
#
# COMPACT_ATOMS: atom_id res chain seq x y z
N MET A 1 -8.98 -11.42 9.02
CA MET A 1 -8.14 -11.21 10.23
C MET A 1 -8.74 -10.08 11.05
N HIS A 2 -9.68 -10.36 11.96
CA HIS A 2 -10.17 -9.34 12.89
C HIS A 2 -9.28 -9.37 14.14
N GLY A 3 -8.68 -8.23 14.52
CA GLY A 3 -7.94 -8.07 15.78
C GLY A 3 -6.42 -7.86 15.67
N MET A 4 -5.81 -7.92 14.49
CA MET A 4 -4.38 -7.58 14.32
C MET A 4 -4.20 -6.10 13.99
N LYS A 5 -3.35 -5.41 14.76
CA LYS A 5 -2.89 -4.05 14.42
C LYS A 5 -2.05 -4.11 13.14
N SER A 6 -2.07 -3.06 12.34
CA SER A 6 -1.26 -2.94 11.11
C SER A 6 0.22 -3.25 11.33
N HIS A 7 0.78 -2.82 12.47
CA HIS A 7 2.15 -3.17 12.88
C HIS A 7 2.40 -4.69 12.91
N ASN A 8 1.45 -5.46 13.47
CA ASN A 8 1.58 -6.91 13.55
C ASN A 8 1.48 -7.53 12.16
N CYS A 9 0.64 -6.99 11.27
CA CYS A 9 0.57 -7.43 9.88
C CYS A 9 1.88 -7.17 9.13
N HIS A 10 2.50 -6.00 9.31
CA HIS A 10 3.82 -5.71 8.71
C HIS A 10 4.91 -6.66 9.20
N VAL A 11 4.98 -6.91 10.52
CA VAL A 11 5.93 -7.87 11.09
C VAL A 11 5.67 -9.27 10.56
N PHE A 12 4.40 -9.66 10.42
CA PHE A 12 4.02 -10.94 9.86
C PHE A 12 4.51 -11.11 8.43
N MET A 13 4.22 -10.13 7.56
CA MET A 13 4.63 -10.13 6.16
C MET A 13 6.16 -10.15 5.98
N GLN A 14 6.90 -9.43 6.82
CA GLN A 14 8.36 -9.32 6.67
C GLN A 14 9.13 -10.49 7.27
N LYS A 15 8.62 -11.12 8.34
CA LYS A 15 9.43 -12.02 9.18
C LYS A 15 8.78 -13.33 9.52
N LEU A 16 7.46 -13.38 9.65
CA LEU A 16 6.78 -14.56 10.15
C LEU A 16 6.35 -15.51 9.04
N ILE A 17 6.01 -15.02 7.84
CA ILE A 17 5.65 -15.88 6.71
C ILE A 17 6.70 -16.98 6.43
N PRO A 18 8.02 -16.68 6.31
CA PRO A 18 9.01 -17.71 5.98
C PRO A 18 9.16 -18.77 7.09
N VAL A 19 8.91 -18.40 8.35
CA VAL A 19 9.06 -19.30 9.50
C VAL A 19 7.78 -20.10 9.74
N ALA A 20 6.64 -19.42 9.72
CA ALA A 20 5.34 -20.02 10.01
C ALA A 20 4.93 -21.07 8.97
N PHE A 21 5.27 -20.85 7.70
CA PHE A 21 4.81 -21.72 6.62
C PHE A 21 5.86 -22.72 6.09
N ARG A 22 7.07 -22.75 6.66
CA ARG A 22 8.19 -23.58 6.17
C ARG A 22 7.86 -25.06 6.01
N GLU A 23 7.16 -25.61 6.98
CA GLU A 23 6.77 -27.04 6.98
C GLU A 23 5.29 -27.24 6.64
N MET A 24 4.57 -26.15 6.35
CA MET A 24 3.13 -26.19 6.06
C MET A 24 2.83 -26.14 4.56
N LEU A 25 3.74 -25.62 3.74
CA LEU A 25 3.55 -25.43 2.31
C LEU A 25 4.56 -26.23 1.49
N PRO A 26 4.19 -26.63 0.25
CA PRO A 26 5.15 -27.15 -0.71
C PRO A 26 6.30 -26.16 -0.95
N GLU A 27 7.49 -26.69 -1.25
CA GLU A 27 8.73 -25.90 -1.39
C GLU A 27 8.59 -24.71 -2.34
N HIS A 28 7.95 -24.90 -3.51
CA HIS A 28 7.75 -23.84 -4.48
C HIS A 28 6.86 -22.70 -3.94
N ALA A 29 5.81 -23.04 -3.18
CA ALA A 29 4.88 -22.07 -2.61
C ALA A 29 5.50 -21.31 -1.43
N TRP A 30 6.19 -22.04 -0.56
CA TRP A 30 6.96 -21.45 0.53
C TRP A 30 8.07 -20.53 0.02
N SER A 31 8.78 -20.92 -1.05
CA SER A 31 9.84 -20.11 -1.63
C SER A 31 9.31 -18.78 -2.17
N ALA A 32 8.22 -18.81 -2.95
CA ALA A 32 7.62 -17.58 -3.48
C ALA A 32 7.14 -16.63 -2.37
N LEU A 33 6.50 -17.18 -1.33
CA LEU A 33 6.10 -16.38 -0.17
C LEU A 33 7.30 -15.80 0.60
N THR A 34 8.39 -16.56 0.67
CA THR A 34 9.64 -16.11 1.28
C THR A 34 10.29 -14.98 0.49
N GLU A 35 10.30 -15.04 -0.84
CA GLU A 35 10.78 -13.96 -1.70
C GLU A 35 10.00 -12.66 -1.47
N VAL A 36 8.68 -12.74 -1.36
CA VAL A 36 7.83 -11.59 -1.02
C VAL A 36 8.21 -11.01 0.35
N SER A 37 8.39 -11.86 1.36
CA SER A 37 8.85 -11.40 2.70
C SER A 37 10.21 -10.71 2.65
N LEU A 38 11.16 -11.24 1.89
CA LEU A 38 12.49 -10.66 1.73
C LEU A 38 12.47 -9.32 0.97
N LEU A 39 11.58 -9.20 -0.02
CA LEU A 39 11.31 -7.93 -0.70
C LEU A 39 10.82 -6.88 0.30
N PHE A 40 9.78 -7.19 1.07
CA PHE A 40 9.25 -6.27 2.09
C PHE A 40 10.28 -5.95 3.18
N GLN A 41 11.09 -6.91 3.60
CA GLN A 41 12.17 -6.67 4.56
C GLN A 41 13.20 -5.68 4.03
N SER A 42 13.51 -5.73 2.73
CA SER A 42 14.50 -4.87 2.10
C SER A 42 13.99 -3.44 1.92
N ILE A 43 12.74 -3.28 1.48
CA ILE A 43 12.11 -1.98 1.21
C ILE A 43 11.77 -1.22 2.50
N TYR A 44 11.41 -1.93 3.56
CA TYR A 44 11.04 -1.33 4.85
C TYR A 44 12.16 -1.41 5.89
N SER A 45 13.39 -1.69 5.46
CA SER A 45 14.57 -1.64 6.32
C SER A 45 14.79 -0.23 6.85
N THR A 46 15.31 -0.11 8.08
CA THR A 46 15.74 1.17 8.65
C THR A 46 16.86 1.83 7.84
N THR A 47 17.65 1.02 7.15
CA THR A 47 18.71 1.47 6.24
C THR A 47 18.46 0.86 4.89
N LEU A 48 18.29 1.70 3.86
CA LEU A 48 18.12 1.25 2.49
C LEU A 48 19.47 1.12 1.79
N ASP A 49 19.67 -0.03 1.14
CA ASP A 49 20.79 -0.28 0.24
C ASP A 49 20.33 -0.04 -1.20
N VAL A 50 20.89 1.00 -1.84
CA VAL A 50 20.52 1.41 -3.20
C VAL A 50 20.84 0.32 -4.23
N HIS A 51 21.93 -0.44 -4.05
CA HIS A 51 22.27 -1.53 -4.95
C HIS A 51 21.24 -2.66 -4.85
N LYS A 52 20.86 -3.01 -3.62
CA LYS A 52 19.82 -4.02 -3.38
C LYS A 52 18.46 -3.59 -3.94
N LEU A 53 18.10 -2.32 -3.82
CA LEU A 53 16.84 -1.80 -4.40
C LEU A 53 16.85 -1.86 -5.92
N HIS A 54 17.97 -1.52 -6.55
CA HIS A 54 18.11 -1.65 -8.00
C HIS A 54 18.00 -3.10 -8.48
N GLU A 55 18.54 -4.07 -7.72
CA GLU A 55 18.33 -5.50 -8.00
C GLU A 55 16.86 -5.91 -7.82
N LEU A 56 16.20 -5.39 -6.77
CA LEU A 56 14.78 -5.64 -6.51
C LEU A 56 13.87 -5.08 -7.60
N GLU A 57 14.18 -3.91 -8.18
CA GLU A 57 13.45 -3.35 -9.33
C GLU A 57 13.43 -4.31 -10.53
N ASN A 58 14.52 -5.06 -10.74
CA ASN A 58 14.63 -6.02 -11.84
C ASN A 58 14.01 -7.39 -11.53
N THR A 59 13.83 -7.72 -10.26
CA THR A 59 13.39 -9.05 -9.81
C THR A 59 11.96 -9.08 -9.30
N VAL A 60 11.39 -7.94 -8.87
CA VAL A 60 10.04 -7.88 -8.27
C VAL A 60 8.94 -8.40 -9.18
N ALA A 61 9.02 -8.15 -10.49
CA ALA A 61 8.05 -8.69 -11.44
C ALA A 61 8.10 -10.23 -11.48
N ILE A 62 9.28 -10.82 -11.37
CA ILE A 62 9.46 -12.28 -11.32
C ILE A 62 8.89 -12.85 -10.02
N ILE A 63 9.13 -12.18 -8.89
CA ILE A 63 8.58 -12.57 -7.58
C ILE A 63 7.05 -12.59 -7.63
N LEU A 64 6.44 -11.53 -8.18
CA LEU A 64 4.98 -11.45 -8.35
C LEU A 64 4.45 -12.53 -9.29
N CYS A 65 5.06 -12.73 -10.46
CA CYS A 65 4.66 -13.80 -11.37
C CYS A 65 4.80 -15.20 -10.75
N ASN A 66 5.78 -15.42 -9.87
CA ASN A 66 5.90 -16.69 -9.15
C ASN A 66 4.79 -16.87 -8.12
N LEU A 67 4.39 -15.78 -7.45
CA LEU A 67 3.25 -15.78 -6.54
C LEU A 67 1.91 -16.02 -7.28
N GLU A 68 1.74 -15.42 -8.46
CA GLU A 68 0.57 -15.59 -9.34
C GLU A 68 0.32 -17.02 -9.79
N LYS A 69 1.39 -17.81 -9.94
CA LYS A 69 1.26 -19.23 -10.29
C LYS A 69 0.69 -20.08 -9.14
N ILE A 70 0.71 -19.57 -7.91
CA ILE A 70 0.33 -20.33 -6.70
C ILE A 70 -1.10 -19.99 -6.27
N PHE A 71 -1.46 -18.70 -6.27
CA PHE A 71 -2.79 -18.27 -5.82
C PHE A 71 -3.78 -18.19 -6.99
N PRO A 72 -5.09 -18.38 -6.73
CA PRO A 72 -6.11 -18.26 -7.77
C PRO A 72 -6.13 -16.84 -8.36
N PRO A 73 -6.52 -16.66 -9.64
CA PRO A 73 -6.57 -15.34 -10.28
C PRO A 73 -7.39 -14.30 -9.51
N GLY A 74 -8.44 -14.71 -8.80
CA GLY A 74 -9.25 -13.81 -7.97
C GLY A 74 -8.55 -13.29 -6.70
N PHE A 75 -7.35 -13.77 -6.40
CA PHE A 75 -6.50 -13.23 -5.33
C PHE A 75 -5.68 -12.02 -5.79
N PHE A 76 -5.41 -11.89 -7.09
CA PHE A 76 -4.63 -10.78 -7.65
C PHE A 76 -5.57 -9.76 -8.27
N ASP A 77 -5.82 -8.69 -7.54
CA ASP A 77 -6.40 -7.47 -8.08
C ASP A 77 -5.28 -6.42 -8.31
N LEU A 78 -5.66 -5.19 -8.61
CA LEU A 78 -4.70 -4.12 -8.89
C LEU A 78 -3.76 -3.86 -7.70
N MET A 79 -4.17 -4.14 -6.47
CA MET A 79 -3.44 -3.85 -5.25
C MET A 79 -2.19 -4.73 -5.10
N GLU A 80 -2.26 -6.02 -5.42
CA GLU A 80 -1.11 -6.93 -5.37
C GLU A 80 -0.04 -6.53 -6.40
N HIS A 81 -0.46 -5.97 -7.54
CA HIS A 81 0.45 -5.54 -8.60
C HIS A 81 1.22 -4.26 -8.24
N LEU A 82 0.71 -3.42 -7.31
CA LEU A 82 1.42 -2.22 -6.86
C LEU A 82 2.78 -2.51 -6.24
N ILE A 83 2.99 -3.76 -5.77
CA ILE A 83 4.27 -4.20 -5.22
C ILE A 83 5.43 -3.98 -6.20
N VAL A 84 5.16 -4.04 -7.52
CA VAL A 84 6.16 -3.81 -8.57
C VAL A 84 6.82 -2.43 -8.51
N HIS A 85 6.10 -1.42 -7.99
CA HIS A 85 6.58 -0.05 -7.93
C HIS A 85 7.38 0.23 -6.65
N LEU A 86 7.20 -0.56 -5.60
CA LEU A 86 7.78 -0.30 -4.28
C LEU A 86 9.32 -0.21 -4.28
N PRO A 87 10.09 -1.07 -4.98
CA PRO A 87 11.54 -0.92 -5.02
C PRO A 87 12.00 0.42 -5.60
N TYR A 88 11.39 0.84 -6.71
CA TYR A 88 11.67 2.12 -7.37
C TYR A 88 11.30 3.29 -6.46
N GLU A 89 10.09 3.26 -5.88
CA GLU A 89 9.62 4.32 -4.98
C GLU A 89 10.52 4.45 -3.75
N ALA A 90 10.98 3.33 -3.17
CA ALA A 90 11.89 3.33 -2.05
C ALA A 90 13.28 3.86 -2.41
N ARG A 91 13.78 3.58 -3.63
CA ARG A 91 15.04 4.15 -4.10
C ARG A 91 14.92 5.64 -4.37
N ALA A 92 13.85 6.07 -5.03
CA ALA A 92 13.61 7.47 -5.39
C ALA A 92 13.32 8.35 -4.17
N SER A 93 12.54 7.83 -3.22
CA SER A 93 12.10 8.58 -2.02
C SER A 93 13.05 8.41 -0.83
N GLY A 94 13.95 7.44 -0.89
CA GLY A 94 14.78 7.01 0.22
C GLY A 94 13.98 6.23 1.28
N ALA A 95 14.63 5.92 2.41
CA ALA A 95 13.97 5.23 3.52
C ALA A 95 12.69 5.99 3.90
N PRO A 96 11.52 5.32 4.03
CA PRO A 96 10.29 5.99 4.37
C PRO A 96 10.49 6.70 5.70
N LYS A 97 10.69 8.02 5.63
CA LYS A 97 10.65 8.87 6.81
C LYS A 97 9.23 8.77 7.32
N LYS A 98 9.06 8.48 8.62
CA LYS A 98 7.76 8.66 9.28
C LYS A 98 7.40 10.14 9.21
N ARG A 99 6.87 10.58 8.07
CA ARG A 99 6.18 11.86 7.96
C ARG A 99 4.71 11.52 7.93
N TRP A 100 4.01 12.06 8.91
CA TRP A 100 2.57 12.10 8.83
C TRP A 100 2.21 12.91 7.59
N LEU A 101 1.25 12.41 6.80
CA LEU A 101 0.62 13.26 5.79
C LEU A 101 0.16 14.53 6.50
N THR A 102 0.53 15.68 5.95
CA THR A 102 -0.01 16.95 6.41
C THR A 102 -1.53 16.91 6.25
N ARG A 103 -2.26 17.71 7.04
CA ARG A 103 -3.74 17.76 6.91
C ARG A 103 -4.20 17.97 5.46
N PRO A 104 -3.58 18.86 4.66
CA PRO A 104 -3.93 19.01 3.25
C PRO A 104 -3.69 17.74 2.41
N GLU A 105 -2.52 17.10 2.54
CA GLU A 105 -2.21 15.90 1.76
C GLU A 105 -3.13 14.73 2.10
N ARG A 106 -3.48 14.59 3.38
CA ARG A 106 -4.44 13.57 3.83
C ARG A 106 -5.82 13.82 3.21
N HIS A 107 -6.29 15.05 3.23
CA HIS A 107 -7.59 15.41 2.67
C HIS A 107 -7.66 15.14 1.16
N ILE A 108 -6.60 15.48 0.42
CA ILE A 108 -6.51 15.20 -1.02
C ILE A 108 -6.59 13.68 -1.29
N ILE A 109 -5.86 12.87 -0.53
CA ILE A 109 -5.86 11.41 -0.70
C ILE A 109 -7.22 10.81 -0.34
N GLU A 110 -7.82 11.22 0.77
CA GLU A 110 -9.15 10.76 1.20
C GLU A 110 -10.20 11.04 0.13
N MET A 111 -10.20 12.25 -0.42
CA MET A 111 -11.12 12.65 -1.47
C MET A 111 -10.84 11.95 -2.82
N TYR A 112 -9.57 11.73 -3.19
CA TYR A 112 -9.21 10.96 -4.38
C TYR A 112 -9.77 9.52 -4.31
N ILE A 113 -9.62 8.87 -3.16
CA ILE A 113 -10.12 7.51 -2.95
C ILE A 113 -11.65 7.47 -3.05
N LEU A 114 -12.35 8.42 -2.43
CA LEU A 114 -13.82 8.48 -2.49
C LEU A 114 -14.38 8.74 -3.88
N THR A 115 -13.65 9.48 -4.71
CA THR A 115 -14.07 9.88 -6.08
C THR A 115 -13.68 8.87 -7.15
N ASN A 116 -12.65 8.05 -6.92
CA ASN A 116 -12.11 7.12 -7.94
C ASN A 116 -12.31 5.64 -7.60
N TYR A 117 -12.88 5.31 -6.44
CA TYR A 117 -13.09 3.93 -6.02
C TYR A 117 -14.56 3.68 -5.69
N GLU A 118 -15.26 3.02 -6.62
CA GLU A 118 -16.73 2.85 -6.63
C GLU A 118 -17.27 2.19 -5.35
N VAL A 119 -16.47 1.30 -4.74
CA VAL A 119 -16.80 0.60 -3.49
C VAL A 119 -16.96 1.58 -2.32
N VAL A 120 -16.24 2.70 -2.32
CA VAL A 120 -16.31 3.68 -1.22
C VAL A 120 -17.12 4.93 -1.56
N THR A 121 -17.60 5.07 -2.79
CA THR A 121 -18.47 6.17 -3.23
C THR A 121 -19.72 6.38 -2.36
N PRO A 122 -20.39 5.33 -1.83
CA PRO A 122 -21.54 5.52 -0.94
C PRO A 122 -21.24 6.28 0.36
N TYR A 123 -19.96 6.35 0.75
CA TYR A 123 -19.52 7.06 1.97
C TYR A 123 -19.18 8.54 1.72
N TYR A 124 -19.24 9.00 0.46
CA TYR A 124 -18.87 10.36 0.08
C TYR A 124 -19.66 11.43 0.84
N GLU A 125 -20.98 11.30 0.90
CA GLU A 125 -21.84 12.29 1.60
C GLU A 125 -21.61 12.30 3.12
N SER A 126 -21.35 11.13 3.72
CA SER A 126 -21.02 11.02 5.15
C SER A 126 -19.71 11.71 5.46
N TYR A 127 -18.70 11.52 4.61
CA TYR A 127 -17.39 12.16 4.75
C TYR A 127 -17.47 13.68 4.58
N LEU A 128 -18.22 14.17 3.58
CA LEU A 128 -18.46 15.60 3.42
C LEU A 128 -19.15 16.20 4.64
N ASN A 129 -20.18 15.55 5.16
CA ASN A 129 -20.86 16.01 6.37
C ASN A 129 -19.92 16.08 7.58
N GLU A 130 -19.09 15.06 7.81
CA GLU A 130 -18.09 15.09 8.89
C GLU A 130 -17.08 16.23 8.70
N LEU A 131 -16.61 16.46 7.47
CA LEU A 131 -15.73 17.58 7.16
C LEU A 131 -16.39 18.93 7.45
N TYR A 132 -17.64 19.11 7.04
CA TYR A 132 -18.41 20.33 7.32
C TYR A 132 -18.63 20.57 8.82
N GLN A 133 -18.79 19.51 9.60
CA GLN A 133 -18.95 19.63 11.06
C GLN A 133 -17.62 19.92 11.78
N HIS A 134 -16.49 19.44 11.24
CA HIS A 134 -15.17 19.60 11.87
C HIS A 134 -14.37 20.82 11.39
N HIS A 135 -14.62 21.30 10.18
CA HIS A 135 -14.03 22.53 9.65
C HIS A 135 -15.07 23.66 9.69
N HIS A 136 -14.83 24.68 10.52
CA HIS A 136 -15.49 25.96 10.33
C HIS A 136 -15.13 26.47 8.93
N SER A 137 -16.14 26.55 8.07
CA SER A 137 -16.16 27.15 6.72
C SER A 137 -15.06 28.19 6.48
N GLY A 138 -14.30 28.03 5.40
CA GLY A 138 -13.34 29.05 4.94
C GLY A 138 -11.99 28.55 4.44
N ASP A 139 -11.79 27.23 4.24
CA ASP A 139 -10.63 26.74 3.50
C ASP A 139 -10.94 26.85 2.00
N PRO A 140 -10.28 27.77 1.27
CA PRO A 140 -10.61 28.05 -0.14
C PRO A 140 -10.42 26.83 -1.04
N ILE A 141 -9.55 25.91 -0.64
CA ILE A 141 -9.32 24.67 -1.38
C ILE A 141 -10.56 23.79 -1.26
N ILE A 142 -11.11 23.59 -0.06
CA ILE A 142 -12.31 22.77 0.15
C ILE A 142 -13.52 23.35 -0.59
N ASP A 143 -13.72 24.66 -0.52
CA ASP A 143 -14.84 25.35 -1.17
C ASP A 143 -14.76 25.26 -2.70
N GLN A 144 -13.54 25.32 -3.25
CA GLN A 144 -13.30 25.15 -4.68
C GLN A 144 -13.54 23.70 -5.13
N LEU A 145 -13.14 22.71 -4.32
CA LEU A 145 -13.29 21.30 -4.64
C LEU A 145 -14.74 20.81 -4.57
N VAL A 146 -15.54 21.35 -3.63
CA VAL A 146 -16.98 21.08 -3.53
C VAL A 146 -17.75 21.71 -4.71
N SER A 147 -17.33 22.88 -5.19
CA SER A 147 -18.05 23.61 -6.25
C SER A 147 -17.75 23.12 -7.67
N THR A 148 -16.55 22.64 -7.95
CA THR A 148 -16.15 22.22 -9.31
C THR A 148 -16.23 20.71 -9.55
N GLY A 149 -16.32 19.90 -8.48
CA GLY A 149 -16.41 18.45 -8.58
C GLY A 149 -15.38 17.85 -9.54
N PHE A 150 -14.10 18.21 -9.39
CA PHE A 150 -12.95 17.71 -10.17
C PHE A 150 -13.23 17.39 -11.65
N LYS A 151 -13.99 18.23 -12.34
CA LYS A 151 -14.02 18.21 -13.80
C LYS A 151 -12.92 19.14 -14.30
N ASP A 152 -11.71 18.59 -14.34
CA ASP A 152 -10.66 18.91 -15.32
C ASP A 152 -9.74 17.70 -15.47
#